data_AF-A0A200QU98-F1
#
_entry.id   AF-A0A200QU98-F1
#
_cell.length_a   1.000
_cell.length_b   1.000
_cell.length_c   1.000
_cell.angle_alpha   90.00
_cell.angle_beta   90.00
_cell.angle_gamma   90.00
#
_symmetry.space_group_name_H-M   'P 1'
#
loop_
_entity.id
_entity.type
_entity.pdbx_description
1 polymer ?
#
loop_
_entity_poly.entity_id
_entity_poly.type
_entity_poly.pdbx_seq_one_letter_code
_entity_poly.pdbx_strand_id
1 'polypeptide(L)'
;MSIICGVPLLECVYCLGCARWAWKRCLHSAGHESQNWGLADTEEFEPVPRICRLILSVYEDDIRNPLWAPPGGYQINPDWIILRKTYEDTEGHAPPYIIYLNHEKAEIILVIRGFNLAKESDYAIFLDNKLGQKKFDGGYVHNGLLKAAEWVFDEECEVLRELVEMYPNYKLMFGGHSLGSGVATLLAMVVVQNRNKLGNLDRRRIKCYSIAPARCVSLNLAVRYADVINSVVLQARYLTVLEGFGIIMLFSHDDFLPRTATPLEDMFKSLFCLPCLLCLRCMVDTCTPEATMLKDPRRLYAPGRLYHIVNRKPFRCGRYPPVVRTAVPVAGRFEQIVLSCNATSDHAIIWIERESQRALDLMLEKDRTMEIPEEQRIDRHESLTREHKEQYNAALKQAVTLAIPDAYSPSPYGTFTKQDSEWEKPPPHRFSGKAEAEASSMGSSKKSWDRLIERLFVKDDDSDQMMLE
;
A
#
# COMPACT_ATOMS: atom_id res chain seq x y z
N MET A 1 -19.05 -32.00 -38.05
CA MET A 1 -19.72 -32.41 -36.79
C MET A 1 -18.77 -32.42 -35.56
N SER A 2 -17.64 -31.70 -35.55
CA SER A 2 -16.72 -31.71 -34.39
C SER A 2 -16.68 -30.42 -33.55
N ILE A 3 -17.44 -29.39 -33.90
CA ILE A 3 -17.44 -28.12 -33.14
C ILE A 3 -18.47 -28.16 -31.99
N ILE A 4 -19.56 -28.94 -32.13
CA ILE A 4 -20.66 -29.02 -31.16
C ILE A 4 -20.30 -29.88 -29.93
N CYS A 5 -19.36 -30.82 -30.05
CA CYS A 5 -18.89 -31.63 -28.90
C CYS A 5 -17.80 -30.95 -28.05
N GLY A 6 -17.21 -29.83 -28.52
CA GLY A 6 -16.17 -29.10 -27.78
C GLY A 6 -16.71 -28.04 -26.81
N VAL A 7 -17.91 -27.50 -27.10
CA VAL A 7 -18.57 -26.48 -26.27
C VAL A 7 -18.90 -26.99 -24.86
N PRO A 8 -19.45 -28.21 -24.67
CA PRO A 8 -19.76 -28.73 -23.33
C PRO A 8 -18.49 -29.00 -22.50
N LEU A 9 -17.40 -29.42 -23.14
CA LEU A 9 -16.12 -29.67 -22.45
C LEU A 9 -15.45 -28.38 -22.01
N LEU A 10 -15.48 -27.33 -22.84
CA LEU A 10 -15.01 -25.99 -22.49
C LEU A 10 -15.82 -25.41 -21.33
N GLU A 11 -17.14 -25.54 -21.36
CA GLU A 11 -18.02 -25.12 -20.27
C GLU A 11 -17.79 -25.93 -18.98
N CYS A 12 -17.55 -27.24 -19.07
CA CYS A 12 -17.22 -28.06 -17.90
C CYS A 12 -15.85 -27.71 -17.29
N VAL A 13 -14.80 -27.54 -18.10
CA VAL A 13 -13.47 -27.11 -17.63
C VAL A 13 -13.56 -25.72 -16.98
N TYR A 14 -14.37 -24.84 -17.56
CA TYR A 14 -14.65 -23.49 -17.06
C TYR A 14 -15.39 -23.53 -15.72
N CYS A 15 -16.49 -24.29 -15.62
CA CYS A 15 -17.24 -24.46 -14.38
C CYS A 15 -16.39 -25.13 -13.28
N LEU A 16 -15.56 -26.12 -13.63
CA LEU A 16 -14.62 -26.74 -12.70
C LEU A 16 -13.51 -25.79 -12.26
N GLY A 17 -13.00 -24.94 -13.17
CA GLY A 17 -12.04 -23.89 -12.86
C GLY A 17 -12.62 -22.86 -11.89
N CYS A 18 -13.82 -22.35 -12.18
CA CYS A 18 -14.54 -21.43 -11.31
C CYS A 18 -14.93 -22.07 -9.97
N ALA A 19 -15.38 -23.34 -9.96
CA ALA A 19 -15.69 -24.07 -8.74
C ALA A 19 -14.45 -24.34 -7.90
N ARG A 20 -13.32 -24.71 -8.50
CA ARG A 20 -12.03 -24.86 -7.81
C ARG A 20 -11.51 -23.54 -7.27
N TRP A 21 -11.64 -22.46 -8.04
CA TRP A 21 -11.26 -21.10 -7.64
C TRP A 21 -12.11 -20.60 -6.48
N ALA A 22 -13.43 -20.82 -6.53
CA ALA A 22 -14.36 -20.51 -5.47
C ALA A 22 -14.10 -21.38 -4.23
N TRP A 23 -13.89 -22.70 -4.41
CA TRP A 23 -13.57 -23.66 -3.35
C TRP A 23 -12.27 -23.31 -2.63
N LYS A 24 -11.20 -22.99 -3.37
CA LYS A 24 -9.94 -22.48 -2.78
C LYS A 24 -10.20 -21.25 -1.92
N ARG A 25 -10.94 -20.26 -2.43
CA ARG A 25 -11.24 -19.02 -1.67
C ARG A 25 -12.22 -19.22 -0.51
N CYS A 26 -13.15 -20.17 -0.60
CA CYS A 26 -14.14 -20.45 0.45
C CYS A 26 -13.53 -21.26 1.61
N LEU A 27 -12.58 -22.16 1.32
CA LEU A 27 -11.86 -22.92 2.35
C LEU A 27 -10.70 -22.13 2.96
N HIS A 28 -10.14 -21.16 2.24
CA HIS A 28 -9.03 -20.36 2.74
C HIS A 28 -9.53 -19.29 3.71
N SER A 29 -9.40 -19.56 5.01
CA SER A 29 -9.60 -18.55 6.04
C SER A 29 -8.26 -17.83 6.27
N ALA A 30 -8.21 -16.52 6.05
CA ALA A 30 -7.06 -15.68 6.37
C ALA A 30 -6.56 -15.83 7.82
N GLY A 31 -7.48 -16.16 8.73
CA GLY A 31 -7.15 -16.54 10.11
C GLY A 31 -6.12 -17.67 10.19
N HIS A 32 -6.08 -18.59 9.21
CA HIS A 32 -5.13 -19.69 9.10
C HIS A 32 -3.71 -19.24 8.71
N GLU A 33 -3.55 -18.23 7.86
CA GLU A 33 -2.23 -17.72 7.46
C GLU A 33 -1.49 -17.03 8.61
N SER A 34 -2.26 -16.45 9.53
CA SER A 34 -1.73 -15.81 10.73
C SER A 34 -1.69 -16.71 11.97
N GLN A 35 -2.08 -17.99 11.89
CA GLN A 35 -2.16 -18.86 13.09
C GLN A 35 -0.83 -18.96 13.85
N ASN A 36 0.28 -18.96 13.12
CA ASN A 36 1.62 -19.12 13.68
C ASN A 36 2.33 -17.78 13.91
N TRP A 37 1.61 -16.66 13.87
CA TRP A 37 2.18 -15.33 14.10
C TRP A 37 2.24 -15.02 15.60
N GLY A 38 3.18 -14.14 15.97
CA GLY A 38 3.26 -13.63 17.34
C GLY A 38 2.02 -12.79 17.69
N LEU A 39 1.77 -12.62 18.98
CA LEU A 39 0.76 -11.66 19.45
C LEU A 39 1.37 -10.25 19.42
N ALA A 40 0.56 -9.26 19.01
CA ALA A 40 0.99 -7.87 19.09
C ALA A 40 1.07 -7.41 20.54
N ASP A 41 2.00 -6.49 20.82
CA ASP A 41 2.10 -5.83 22.12
C ASP A 41 1.10 -4.66 22.23
N THR A 42 0.65 -4.38 23.45
CA THR A 42 -0.34 -3.32 23.70
C THR A 42 0.19 -1.94 23.28
N GLU A 43 1.46 -1.64 23.56
CA GLU A 43 2.05 -0.34 23.25
C GLU A 43 2.34 -0.16 21.76
N GLU A 44 2.72 -1.26 21.09
CA GLU A 44 2.94 -1.28 19.64
C GLU A 44 1.63 -1.06 18.87
N PHE A 45 0.51 -1.59 19.38
CA PHE A 45 -0.80 -1.52 18.71
C PHE A 45 -1.64 -0.29 19.09
N GLU A 46 -1.35 0.37 20.22
CA GLU A 46 -2.09 1.55 20.72
C GLU A 46 -2.32 2.66 19.68
N PRO A 47 -1.39 2.97 18.76
CA PRO A 47 -1.60 4.04 17.79
C PRO A 47 -2.67 3.71 16.73
N VAL A 48 -2.99 2.42 16.50
CA VAL A 48 -3.84 2.00 15.37
C VAL A 48 -5.26 2.57 15.44
N PRO A 49 -6.03 2.43 16.53
CA PRO A 49 -7.37 3.02 16.61
C PRO A 49 -7.35 4.56 16.50
N ARG A 50 -6.35 5.21 17.09
CA ARG A 50 -6.18 6.67 17.01
C ARG A 50 -5.97 7.13 15.56
N ILE A 51 -5.07 6.47 14.83
CA ILE A 51 -4.84 6.79 13.42
C ILE A 51 -6.08 6.54 12.58
N CYS A 52 -6.83 5.46 12.84
CA CYS A 52 -8.11 5.22 12.17
C CYS A 52 -9.11 6.37 12.37
N ARG A 53 -9.25 6.89 13.60
CA ARG A 53 -10.10 8.05 13.89
C ARG A 53 -9.62 9.32 13.19
N LEU A 54 -8.32 9.57 13.17
CA LEU A 54 -7.76 10.73 12.47
C LEU A 54 -7.98 10.62 10.95
N ILE A 55 -7.78 9.45 10.34
CA ILE A 55 -8.10 9.22 8.93
C ILE A 55 -9.60 9.43 8.67
N LEU A 56 -10.48 8.92 9.53
CA LEU A 56 -11.93 9.14 9.41
C LEU A 56 -12.28 10.63 9.44
N SER A 57 -11.61 11.45 10.25
CA SER A 57 -11.86 12.89 10.28
C SER A 57 -11.58 13.61 8.95
N VAL A 58 -10.75 13.04 8.07
CA VAL A 58 -10.52 13.57 6.71
C VAL A 58 -11.75 13.43 5.82
N TYR A 59 -12.67 12.52 6.17
CA TYR A 59 -13.92 12.31 5.43
C TYR A 59 -14.99 13.36 5.78
N GLU A 60 -14.93 13.98 6.96
CA GLU A 60 -15.89 14.99 7.41
C GLU A 60 -15.74 16.29 6.64
N ASP A 61 -16.81 16.93 6.20
CA ASP A 61 -16.71 18.27 5.59
C ASP A 61 -16.31 19.32 6.64
N ASP A 62 -16.90 19.27 7.84
CA ASP A 62 -16.56 20.11 8.99
C ASP A 62 -16.25 19.27 10.23
N ILE A 63 -14.99 19.27 10.65
CA ILE A 63 -14.51 18.51 11.81
C ILE A 63 -15.05 19.08 13.14
N ARG A 64 -15.42 20.37 13.18
CA ARG A 64 -16.01 20.98 14.38
C ARG A 64 -17.48 20.61 14.55
N ASN A 65 -18.14 20.20 13.46
CA ASN A 65 -19.51 19.72 13.46
C ASN A 65 -19.63 18.38 12.70
N PRO A 66 -19.07 17.30 13.25
CA PRO A 66 -18.93 16.04 12.53
C PRO A 66 -20.26 15.31 12.35
N LEU A 67 -20.48 14.72 11.17
CA LEU A 67 -21.69 13.99 10.80
C LEU A 67 -21.55 12.47 11.00
N TRP A 68 -20.35 11.94 10.86
CA TRP A 68 -20.08 10.50 10.79
C TRP A 68 -19.13 10.02 11.88
N ALA A 69 -19.00 10.79 12.96
CA ALA A 69 -18.14 10.47 14.07
C ALA A 69 -18.40 9.05 14.65
N PRO A 70 -17.34 8.28 14.95
CA PRO A 70 -17.50 6.98 15.61
C PRO A 70 -18.04 7.15 17.05
N PRO A 71 -18.52 6.07 17.69
CA PRO A 71 -18.90 6.12 19.10
C PRO A 71 -17.75 6.64 19.97
N GLY A 72 -17.97 7.74 20.70
CA GLY A 72 -16.92 8.42 21.47
C GLY A 72 -16.19 9.55 20.72
N GLY A 73 -16.63 9.89 19.50
CA GLY A 73 -16.07 10.98 18.71
C GLY A 73 -14.71 10.66 18.10
N TYR A 74 -14.14 11.62 17.38
CA TYR A 74 -12.80 11.47 16.80
C TYR A 74 -11.67 11.49 17.84
N GLN A 75 -11.93 12.03 19.03
CA GLN A 75 -10.93 12.20 20.09
C GLN A 75 -9.71 13.00 19.59
N ILE A 76 -9.96 14.01 18.76
CA ILE A 76 -8.96 14.94 18.24
C ILE A 76 -9.34 16.36 18.63
N ASN A 77 -8.34 17.22 18.79
CA ASN A 77 -8.56 18.65 18.98
C ASN A 77 -8.52 19.35 17.61
N PRO A 78 -9.63 19.91 17.10
CA PRO A 78 -9.64 20.57 15.79
C PRO A 78 -8.62 21.72 15.66
N ASP A 79 -8.26 22.37 16.78
CA ASP A 79 -7.29 23.48 16.78
C ASP A 79 -5.84 23.02 16.59
N TRP A 80 -5.58 21.72 16.62
CA TRP A 80 -4.28 21.12 16.34
C TRP A 80 -4.10 20.68 14.88
N ILE A 81 -5.09 20.94 14.03
CA ILE A 81 -4.97 20.74 12.58
C ILE A 81 -4.16 21.91 12.01
N ILE A 82 -2.96 21.60 11.51
CA ILE A 82 -2.06 22.58 10.90
C ILE A 82 -2.53 22.93 9.49
N LEU A 83 -2.92 21.91 8.73
CA LEU A 83 -3.46 22.09 7.39
C LEU A 83 -4.43 20.99 7.01
N ARG A 84 -5.28 21.32 6.05
CA ARG A 84 -6.24 20.42 5.43
C ARG A 84 -6.31 20.71 3.93
N LYS A 85 -6.21 19.67 3.12
CA LYS A 85 -6.24 19.74 1.66
C LYS A 85 -7.37 18.87 1.13
N THR A 86 -8.28 19.46 0.35
CA THR A 86 -9.38 18.76 -0.32
C THR A 86 -8.99 18.35 -1.75
N TYR A 87 -9.94 17.80 -2.52
CA TYR A 87 -9.71 17.49 -3.93
C TYR A 87 -9.45 18.76 -4.76
N GLU A 88 -10.05 19.87 -4.36
CA GLU A 88 -9.90 21.17 -4.99
C GLU A 88 -8.48 21.72 -4.75
N ASP A 89 -7.96 21.58 -3.53
CA ASP A 89 -6.59 22.02 -3.19
C ASP A 89 -5.50 21.12 -3.79
N THR A 90 -5.80 19.84 -4.01
CA THR A 90 -4.84 18.86 -4.55
C THR A 90 -4.86 18.77 -6.07
N GLU A 91 -5.82 19.42 -6.72
CA GLU A 91 -6.03 19.38 -8.18
C GLU A 91 -6.09 17.93 -8.74
N GLY A 92 -6.48 16.97 -7.90
CA GLY A 92 -6.53 15.54 -8.26
C GLY A 92 -5.17 14.82 -8.31
N HIS A 93 -4.07 15.44 -7.86
CA HIS A 93 -2.75 14.80 -7.81
C HIS A 93 -2.60 13.82 -6.64
N ALA A 94 -3.36 14.01 -5.56
CA ALA A 94 -3.39 13.13 -4.40
C ALA A 94 -4.79 13.09 -3.78
N PRO A 95 -5.16 12.02 -3.04
CA PRO A 95 -6.37 12.03 -2.24
C PRO A 95 -6.28 13.08 -1.12
N PRO A 96 -7.42 13.60 -0.61
CA PRO A 96 -7.44 14.56 0.50
C PRO A 96 -6.65 14.10 1.71
N TYR A 97 -6.03 15.05 2.40
CA TYR A 97 -5.22 14.78 3.59
C TYR A 97 -5.23 15.95 4.56
N ILE A 98 -4.78 15.67 5.79
CA ILE A 98 -4.55 16.67 6.83
C ILE A 98 -3.17 16.47 7.47
N ILE A 99 -2.59 17.56 7.96
CA ILE A 99 -1.47 17.50 8.93
C ILE A 99 -1.99 17.91 10.29
N TYR A 100 -1.77 17.03 11.28
CA TYR A 100 -2.25 17.16 12.65
C TYR A 100 -1.07 17.12 13.64
N LEU A 101 -1.08 18.01 14.62
CA LEU A 101 -0.05 18.11 15.63
C LEU A 101 -0.54 17.58 16.98
N ASN A 102 -0.17 16.35 17.31
CA ASN A 102 -0.57 15.72 18.56
C ASN A 102 0.40 16.08 19.70
N HIS A 103 0.07 17.11 20.48
CA HIS A 103 0.90 17.53 21.60
C HIS A 103 0.95 16.51 22.74
N GLU A 104 -0.14 15.76 22.98
CA GLU A 104 -0.20 14.78 24.08
C GLU A 104 0.73 13.59 23.87
N LYS A 105 0.95 13.20 22.62
CA LYS A 105 1.80 12.04 22.26
C LYS A 105 3.14 12.45 21.64
N ALA A 106 3.39 13.75 21.49
CA ALA A 106 4.53 14.30 20.77
C ALA A 106 4.64 13.73 19.33
N GLU A 107 3.61 13.94 18.51
CA GLU A 107 3.53 13.41 17.15
C GLU A 107 3.13 14.48 16.14
N ILE A 108 3.80 14.50 14.99
CA ILE A 108 3.38 15.22 13.78
C ILE A 108 2.79 14.16 12.85
N ILE A 109 1.52 14.28 12.48
CA ILE A 109 0.80 13.21 11.77
C ILE A 109 0.21 13.73 10.46
N LEU A 110 0.61 13.15 9.33
CA LEU A 110 -0.02 13.37 8.04
C LEU A 110 -0.89 12.16 7.70
N VAL A 111 -2.20 12.34 7.59
CA VAL A 111 -3.12 11.25 7.23
C VAL A 111 -3.83 11.50 5.91
N ILE A 112 -3.94 10.44 5.09
CA ILE A 112 -4.49 10.50 3.73
C ILE A 112 -5.75 9.66 3.64
N ARG A 113 -6.81 10.26 3.07
CA ARG A 113 -8.11 9.63 2.82
C ARG A 113 -7.97 8.44 1.85
N GLY A 114 -8.87 7.48 1.97
CA GLY A 114 -9.02 6.39 1.00
C GLY A 114 -9.75 6.80 -0.28
N PHE A 115 -9.93 5.81 -1.15
CA PHE A 115 -10.55 5.95 -2.46
C PHE A 115 -11.95 6.56 -2.37
N ASN A 116 -12.26 7.53 -3.23
CA ASN A 116 -13.61 8.07 -3.41
C ASN A 116 -14.17 7.66 -4.78
N LEU A 117 -15.25 6.88 -4.78
CA LEU A 117 -15.88 6.37 -6.01
C LEU A 117 -16.39 7.46 -6.96
N ALA A 118 -16.64 8.67 -6.45
CA ALA A 118 -17.14 9.80 -7.23
C ALA A 118 -16.02 10.66 -7.85
N LYS A 119 -14.75 10.39 -7.56
CA LYS A 119 -13.62 11.23 -8.00
C LYS A 119 -12.76 10.50 -9.03
N GLU A 120 -12.78 10.97 -10.29
CA GLU A 120 -12.01 10.39 -11.40
C GLU A 120 -10.49 10.41 -11.16
N SER A 121 -10.00 11.42 -10.44
CA SER A 121 -8.59 11.53 -10.06
C SER A 121 -8.09 10.33 -9.26
N ASP A 122 -8.92 9.78 -8.36
CA ASP A 122 -8.55 8.61 -7.56
C ASP A 122 -8.42 7.36 -8.43
N TYR A 123 -9.28 7.21 -9.44
CA TYR A 123 -9.13 6.16 -10.46
C TYR A 123 -7.84 6.33 -11.25
N ALA A 124 -7.50 7.56 -11.65
CA ALA A 124 -6.27 7.83 -12.40
C ALA A 124 -5.02 7.43 -11.59
N ILE A 125 -4.97 7.78 -10.30
CA ILE A 125 -3.87 7.39 -9.39
C ILE A 125 -3.81 5.86 -9.25
N PHE A 126 -4.95 5.21 -9.04
CA PHE A 126 -5.01 3.77 -8.80
C PHE A 126 -4.68 2.95 -10.05
N LEU A 127 -5.11 3.40 -11.22
CA LEU A 127 -4.94 2.68 -12.49
C LEU A 127 -3.61 2.95 -13.20
N ASP A 128 -2.88 4.00 -12.82
CA ASP A 128 -1.56 4.29 -13.35
C ASP A 128 -0.51 3.30 -12.80
N ASN A 129 -0.58 2.04 -13.21
CA ASN A 129 0.41 1.04 -12.83
C ASN A 129 0.49 -0.13 -13.82
N LYS A 130 1.67 -0.34 -14.37
CA LYS A 130 2.06 -1.52 -15.14
C LYS A 130 3.06 -2.35 -14.35
N LEU A 131 3.07 -3.66 -14.59
CA LEU A 131 3.93 -4.58 -13.84
C LEU A 131 5.41 -4.21 -14.01
N GLY A 132 6.08 -3.89 -12.90
CA GLY A 132 7.49 -3.49 -12.90
C GLY A 132 7.78 -2.15 -13.58
N GLN A 133 6.76 -1.29 -13.75
CA GLN A 133 6.89 0.00 -14.42
C GLN A 133 7.87 0.95 -13.71
N LYS A 134 7.82 0.99 -12.38
CA LYS A 134 8.56 1.96 -11.58
C LYS A 134 9.45 1.25 -10.57
N LYS A 135 10.76 1.52 -10.65
CA LYS A 135 11.73 1.14 -9.62
C LYS A 135 11.87 2.25 -8.59
N PHE A 136 12.08 1.89 -7.34
CA PHE A 136 12.39 2.78 -6.22
C PHE A 136 13.21 2.03 -5.17
N ASP A 137 14.28 2.63 -4.67
CA ASP A 137 15.14 2.05 -3.63
C ASP A 137 15.57 0.59 -3.89
N GLY A 138 15.93 0.25 -5.14
CA GLY A 138 16.33 -1.13 -5.50
C GLY A 138 15.20 -2.16 -5.46
N GLY A 139 13.94 -1.75 -5.47
CA GLY A 139 12.77 -2.60 -5.68
C GLY A 139 11.77 -1.99 -6.65
N TYR A 140 10.61 -2.62 -6.81
CA TYR A 140 9.48 -2.09 -7.56
C TYR A 140 8.40 -1.52 -6.65
N VAL A 141 7.72 -0.47 -7.13
CA VAL A 141 6.60 0.18 -6.45
C VAL A 141 5.47 0.49 -7.42
N HIS A 142 4.29 0.78 -6.89
CA HIS A 142 3.15 1.22 -7.69
C HIS A 142 3.36 2.64 -8.24
N ASN A 143 3.24 2.80 -9.56
CA ASN A 143 3.63 4.05 -10.22
C ASN A 143 2.75 5.26 -9.83
N GLY A 144 1.43 5.16 -9.95
CA GLY A 144 0.51 6.27 -9.63
C GLY A 144 0.53 6.68 -8.17
N LEU A 145 0.52 5.70 -7.25
CA LEU A 145 0.69 5.94 -5.82
C LEU A 145 2.03 6.62 -5.48
N LEU A 146 3.13 6.27 -6.16
CA LEU A 146 4.42 6.93 -5.94
C LEU A 146 4.36 8.39 -6.42
N LYS A 147 3.78 8.65 -7.60
CA LYS A 147 3.63 10.02 -8.11
C LYS A 147 2.82 10.89 -7.15
N ALA A 148 1.71 10.37 -6.62
CA ALA A 148 0.90 11.07 -5.62
C ALA A 148 1.71 11.33 -4.34
N ALA A 149 2.51 10.36 -3.88
CA ALA A 149 3.37 10.52 -2.72
C ALA A 149 4.50 11.55 -2.92
N GLU A 150 5.15 11.55 -4.09
CA GLU A 150 6.16 12.54 -4.48
C GLU A 150 5.54 13.94 -4.53
N TRP A 151 4.33 14.07 -5.08
CA TRP A 151 3.59 15.34 -5.12
C TRP A 151 3.27 15.87 -3.72
N VAL A 152 2.71 15.04 -2.82
CA VAL A 152 2.44 15.44 -1.43
C VAL A 152 3.72 15.82 -0.70
N PHE A 153 4.81 15.08 -0.95
CA PHE A 153 6.11 15.42 -0.37
C PHE A 153 6.59 16.79 -0.84
N ASP A 154 6.53 17.08 -2.14
CA ASP A 154 7.00 18.35 -2.68
C ASP A 154 6.15 19.54 -2.21
N GLU A 155 4.82 19.36 -2.11
CA GLU A 155 3.88 20.39 -1.63
C GLU A 155 4.10 20.70 -0.14
N GLU A 156 4.26 19.66 0.68
CA GLU A 156 4.27 19.79 2.15
C GLU A 156 5.67 19.72 2.78
N CYS A 157 6.74 19.65 1.98
CA CYS A 157 8.11 19.50 2.47
C CYS A 157 8.51 20.62 3.44
N GLU A 158 8.17 21.87 3.10
CA GLU A 158 8.56 23.03 3.90
C GLU A 158 7.80 23.05 5.23
N VAL A 159 6.48 22.80 5.21
CA VAL A 159 5.66 22.71 6.43
C VAL A 159 6.13 21.59 7.33
N LEU A 160 6.41 20.40 6.77
CA LEU A 160 6.94 19.28 7.54
C LEU A 160 8.32 19.59 8.11
N ARG A 161 9.19 20.29 7.37
CA ARG A 161 10.52 20.70 7.86
C ARG A 161 10.39 21.64 9.05
N GLU A 162 9.57 22.68 8.93
CA GLU A 162 9.34 23.66 10.00
C GLU A 162 8.78 23.00 11.26
N LEU A 163 7.82 22.09 11.13
CA LEU A 163 7.27 21.35 12.26
C LEU A 163 8.31 20.44 12.92
N VAL A 164 9.13 19.74 12.13
CA VAL A 164 10.19 18.87 12.66
C VAL A 164 11.28 19.66 13.38
N GLU A 165 11.60 20.86 12.89
CA GLU A 165 12.57 21.78 13.52
C GLU A 165 12.00 22.41 14.79
N MET A 166 10.73 22.81 14.79
CA MET A 166 10.04 23.38 15.94
C MET A 166 9.83 22.34 17.06
N TYR A 167 9.56 21.09 16.67
CA TYR A 167 9.29 19.98 17.59
C TYR A 167 10.32 18.84 17.42
N PRO A 168 11.58 19.05 17.84
CA PRO A 168 12.67 18.11 17.58
C PRO A 168 12.53 16.77 18.31
N ASN A 169 11.64 16.66 19.29
CA ASN A 169 11.37 15.42 20.02
C ASN A 169 10.16 14.65 19.47
N TYR A 170 9.42 15.22 18.51
CA TYR A 170 8.17 14.61 18.03
C TYR A 170 8.44 13.50 17.03
N LYS A 171 7.60 12.46 17.01
CA LYS A 171 7.61 11.45 15.95
C LYS A 171 6.91 12.00 14.70
N LEU A 172 7.45 11.71 13.52
CA LEU A 172 6.78 12.01 12.25
C LEU A 172 6.03 10.75 11.79
N MET A 173 4.70 10.85 11.75
CA MET A 173 3.83 9.73 11.46
C MET A 173 3.03 9.96 10.18
N PHE A 174 2.89 8.92 9.39
CA PHE A 174 2.04 8.89 8.21
C PHE A 174 0.92 7.88 8.42
N GLY A 175 -0.29 8.19 7.97
CA GLY A 175 -1.41 7.27 8.03
C GLY A 175 -2.22 7.31 6.75
N GLY A 176 -2.84 6.20 6.39
CA GLY A 176 -3.82 6.23 5.32
C GLY A 176 -4.64 4.96 5.25
N HIS A 177 -5.79 5.06 4.59
CA HIS A 177 -6.72 3.95 4.38
C HIS A 177 -6.83 3.56 2.92
N SER A 178 -6.85 2.27 2.59
CA SER A 178 -7.09 1.77 1.22
C SER A 178 -6.17 2.46 0.19
N LEU A 179 -6.68 3.29 -0.73
CA LEU A 179 -5.85 4.06 -1.67
C LEU A 179 -4.83 4.96 -0.95
N GLY A 180 -5.30 5.75 0.02
CA GLY A 180 -4.47 6.65 0.83
C GLY A 180 -3.41 5.91 1.65
N SER A 181 -3.65 4.65 2.03
CA SER A 181 -2.65 3.82 2.70
C SER A 181 -1.42 3.57 1.80
N GLY A 182 -1.66 3.39 0.50
CA GLY A 182 -0.61 3.23 -0.50
C GLY A 182 0.20 4.50 -0.72
N VAL A 183 -0.48 5.65 -0.79
CA VAL A 183 0.16 6.97 -0.88
C VAL A 183 0.97 7.26 0.38
N ALA A 184 0.39 7.08 1.57
CA ALA A 184 1.06 7.32 2.85
C ALA A 184 2.29 6.41 3.05
N THR A 185 2.20 5.15 2.59
CA THR A 185 3.32 4.20 2.60
C THR A 185 4.49 4.74 1.76
N LEU A 186 4.22 5.11 0.50
CA LEU A 186 5.25 5.56 -0.41
C LEU A 186 5.79 6.93 -0.01
N LEU A 187 4.95 7.80 0.56
CA LEU A 187 5.35 9.07 1.15
C LEU A 187 6.34 8.86 2.30
N ALA A 188 6.06 7.94 3.23
CA ALA A 188 6.98 7.58 4.29
C ALA A 188 8.32 7.05 3.73
N MET A 189 8.29 6.27 2.65
CA MET A 189 9.50 5.80 1.98
C MET A 189 10.31 6.93 1.31
N VAL A 190 9.63 7.87 0.65
CA VAL A 190 10.23 9.07 0.04
C VAL A 190 10.88 9.94 1.13
N VAL A 191 10.19 10.17 2.23
CA VAL A 191 10.69 10.92 3.41
C VAL A 191 11.93 10.26 3.99
N VAL A 192 11.93 8.94 4.14
CA VAL A 192 13.09 8.17 4.62
C VAL A 192 14.31 8.28 3.70
N GLN A 193 14.10 8.36 2.38
CA GLN A 193 15.17 8.56 1.41
C GLN A 193 15.65 10.01 1.33
N ASN A 194 14.81 10.97 1.73
CA ASN A 194 15.08 12.41 1.65
C ASN A 194 15.16 13.09 3.04
N ARG A 195 15.61 12.39 4.08
CA ARG A 195 15.65 12.90 5.48
C ARG A 195 16.47 14.17 5.63
N ASN A 196 17.45 14.38 4.77
CA ASN A 196 18.26 15.60 4.71
C ASN A 196 17.44 16.85 4.36
N LYS A 197 16.30 16.72 3.67
CA LYS A 197 15.39 17.83 3.40
C LYS A 197 14.51 18.19 4.61
N LEU A 198 14.39 17.29 5.60
CA LEU A 198 13.55 17.44 6.80
C LEU A 198 14.41 17.49 8.07
N GLY A 199 15.47 18.31 8.06
CA GLY A 199 16.30 18.54 9.26
C GLY A 199 17.12 17.32 9.71
N ASN A 200 17.45 16.39 8.82
CA ASN A 200 18.16 15.14 9.12
C ASN A 200 17.46 14.26 10.17
N LEU A 201 16.13 14.17 10.07
CA LEU A 201 15.29 13.36 10.96
C LEU A 201 15.85 11.92 11.12
N ASP A 202 15.92 11.43 12.36
CA ASP A 202 16.27 10.02 12.60
C ASP A 202 15.18 9.11 12.02
N ARG A 203 15.59 8.08 11.27
CA ARG A 203 14.70 7.07 10.69
C ARG A 203 13.76 6.45 11.73
N ARG A 204 14.23 6.28 12.97
CA ARG A 204 13.43 5.70 14.07
C ARG A 204 12.23 6.54 14.48
N ARG A 205 12.29 7.86 14.23
CA ARG A 205 11.19 8.81 14.49
C ARG A 205 10.11 8.77 13.39
N ILE A 206 10.37 8.11 12.27
CA ILE A 206 9.43 8.01 11.15
C ILE A 206 8.63 6.72 11.30
N LYS A 207 7.30 6.85 11.32
CA LYS A 207 6.37 5.70 11.35
C LYS A 207 5.27 5.87 10.31
N CYS A 208 4.77 4.77 9.78
CA CYS A 208 3.63 4.77 8.87
C CYS A 208 2.63 3.70 9.29
N TYR A 209 1.34 4.03 9.29
CA TYR A 209 0.23 3.12 9.55
C TYR A 209 -0.63 2.99 8.30
N SER A 210 -0.49 1.85 7.62
CA SER A 210 -1.17 1.52 6.38
C SER A 210 -2.41 0.68 6.69
N ILE A 211 -3.57 1.33 6.80
CA ILE A 211 -4.84 0.71 7.19
C ILE A 211 -5.54 0.14 5.96
N ALA A 212 -5.90 -1.14 5.97
CA ALA A 212 -6.38 -1.86 4.77
C ALA A 212 -5.42 -1.65 3.58
N PRO A 213 -4.16 -2.09 3.72
CA PRO A 213 -3.04 -1.65 2.89
C PRO A 213 -3.24 -1.95 1.40
N ALA A 214 -2.92 -0.96 0.56
CA ALA A 214 -2.67 -1.20 -0.85
C ALA A 214 -1.40 -2.05 -1.02
N ARG A 215 -1.44 -3.04 -1.92
CA ARG A 215 -0.23 -3.78 -2.31
C ARG A 215 0.60 -2.91 -3.26
N CYS A 216 1.48 -2.08 -2.70
CA CYS A 216 2.17 -1.02 -3.45
C CYS A 216 3.69 -1.17 -3.54
N VAL A 217 4.31 -2.17 -2.89
CA VAL A 217 5.78 -2.34 -2.88
C VAL A 217 6.18 -3.79 -3.12
N SER A 218 7.32 -4.01 -3.78
CA SER A 218 7.95 -5.32 -3.94
C SER A 218 8.35 -5.94 -2.58
N LEU A 219 8.51 -7.27 -2.54
CA LEU A 219 8.74 -8.01 -1.30
C LEU A 219 10.01 -7.56 -0.56
N ASN A 220 11.09 -7.25 -1.29
CA ASN A 220 12.32 -6.75 -0.69
C ASN A 220 12.11 -5.39 0.00
N LEU A 221 11.29 -4.50 -0.59
CA LEU A 221 10.94 -3.21 0.03
C LEU A 221 9.98 -3.40 1.21
N ALA A 222 9.01 -4.30 1.10
CA ALA A 222 8.10 -4.62 2.20
C ALA A 222 8.87 -5.07 3.45
N VAL A 223 9.89 -5.92 3.28
CA VAL A 223 10.76 -6.35 4.38
C VAL A 223 11.67 -5.21 4.83
N ARG A 224 12.33 -4.51 3.90
CA ARG A 224 13.30 -3.45 4.23
C ARG A 224 12.68 -2.35 5.09
N TYR A 225 11.43 -1.98 4.82
CA TYR A 225 10.73 -0.91 5.52
C TYR A 225 9.84 -1.40 6.68
N ALA A 226 9.96 -2.65 7.13
CA ALA A 226 9.16 -3.18 8.23
C ALA A 226 9.49 -2.58 9.62
N ASP A 227 10.55 -1.79 9.72
CA ASP A 227 10.86 -0.97 10.90
C ASP A 227 10.12 0.38 10.91
N VAL A 228 9.68 0.85 9.74
CA VAL A 228 8.99 2.14 9.55
C VAL A 228 7.49 1.93 9.36
N ILE A 229 7.09 0.93 8.58
CA ILE A 229 5.72 0.76 8.07
C ILE A 229 5.02 -0.37 8.81
N ASN A 230 3.83 -0.06 9.34
CA ASN A 230 2.92 -0.94 10.04
C ASN A 230 1.61 -1.06 9.24
N SER A 231 1.41 -2.20 8.60
CA SER A 231 0.21 -2.50 7.81
C SER A 231 -0.83 -3.21 8.67
N VAL A 232 -2.07 -2.70 8.71
CA VAL A 232 -3.16 -3.25 9.53
C VAL A 232 -4.25 -3.84 8.65
N VAL A 233 -4.57 -5.11 8.89
CA VAL A 233 -5.57 -5.88 8.16
C VAL A 233 -6.61 -6.42 9.14
N LEU A 234 -7.89 -6.20 8.85
CA LEU A 234 -8.98 -6.81 9.59
C LEU A 234 -9.46 -8.08 8.89
N GLN A 235 -9.64 -9.15 9.66
CA GLN A 235 -10.33 -10.34 9.18
C GLN A 235 -11.83 -10.03 9.05
N ALA A 236 -12.30 -9.79 7.83
CA ALA A 236 -13.72 -9.68 7.54
C ALA A 236 -14.29 -11.05 7.13
N ARG A 237 -15.57 -11.32 7.42
CA ARG A 237 -16.33 -12.42 6.81
C ARG A 237 -17.73 -11.92 6.56
N TYR A 238 -18.11 -11.84 5.28
CA TYR A 238 -19.47 -11.51 4.89
C TYR A 238 -20.22 -12.78 4.48
N LEU A 239 -21.46 -12.84 4.93
CA LEU A 239 -22.47 -13.76 4.45
C LEU A 239 -23.14 -13.03 3.28
N THR A 240 -22.72 -13.30 2.04
CA THR A 240 -23.52 -12.92 0.87
C THR A 240 -24.55 -14.01 0.65
N VAL A 241 -25.80 -13.71 0.99
CA VAL A 241 -26.94 -14.48 0.49
C VAL A 241 -27.14 -14.02 -0.95
N LEU A 242 -26.76 -14.84 -1.92
CA LEU A 242 -27.24 -14.64 -3.29
C LEU A 242 -28.72 -15.02 -3.30
N GLU A 243 -29.60 -14.03 -3.16
CA GLU A 243 -31.03 -14.22 -3.38
C GLU A 243 -31.22 -14.76 -4.81
N GLY A 244 -31.61 -16.03 -4.91
CA GLY A 244 -31.86 -16.70 -6.19
C GLY A 244 -31.45 -18.19 -6.24
N PHE A 245 -30.45 -18.63 -5.47
CA PHE A 245 -29.90 -20.00 -5.62
C PHE A 245 -29.86 -20.86 -4.36
N GLY A 246 -30.21 -20.34 -3.18
CA GLY A 246 -30.24 -21.14 -1.93
C GLY A 246 -28.87 -21.70 -1.50
N ILE A 247 -27.76 -21.21 -2.07
CA ILE A 247 -26.39 -21.59 -1.68
C ILE A 247 -25.84 -20.51 -0.75
N ILE A 248 -25.58 -20.88 0.50
CA ILE A 248 -24.85 -20.05 1.46
C ILE A 248 -23.35 -20.20 1.18
N MET A 249 -22.75 -19.24 0.48
CA MET A 249 -21.29 -19.17 0.32
C MET A 249 -20.67 -18.33 1.44
N LEU A 250 -19.79 -18.94 2.23
CA LEU A 250 -19.08 -18.29 3.33
C LEU A 250 -17.75 -17.70 2.84
N PHE A 251 -17.71 -16.41 2.55
CA PHE A 251 -16.46 -15.75 2.16
C PHE A 251 -15.75 -15.17 3.39
N SER A 252 -14.56 -15.69 3.71
CA SER A 252 -13.60 -14.95 4.54
C SER A 252 -12.93 -13.92 3.63
N HIS A 253 -12.79 -12.69 4.07
CA HIS A 253 -12.26 -11.56 3.32
C HIS A 253 -11.20 -10.82 4.13
N ASP A 254 -10.10 -10.45 3.49
CA ASP A 254 -9.15 -9.50 4.06
C ASP A 254 -9.26 -8.19 3.28
N ASP A 255 -9.12 -7.06 3.96
CA ASP A 255 -9.23 -5.75 3.33
C ASP A 255 -7.93 -5.40 2.57
N PHE A 256 -7.72 -6.06 1.43
CA PHE A 256 -6.72 -5.63 0.44
C PHE A 256 -7.40 -5.04 -0.79
N LEU A 257 -6.79 -3.99 -1.34
CA LEU A 257 -7.12 -3.55 -2.70
C LEU A 257 -6.77 -4.63 -3.74
N PRO A 258 -7.65 -4.87 -4.73
CA PRO A 258 -7.34 -5.77 -5.83
C PRO A 258 -6.25 -5.21 -6.75
N ARG A 259 -5.48 -6.12 -7.34
CA ARG A 259 -4.52 -5.81 -8.40
C ARG A 259 -5.29 -5.53 -9.69
N THR A 260 -5.51 -4.27 -10.04
CA THR A 260 -6.09 -3.95 -11.36
C THR A 260 -4.98 -3.57 -12.31
N ALA A 261 -4.54 -4.55 -13.10
CA ALA A 261 -3.73 -4.32 -14.31
C ALA A 261 -4.63 -4.16 -15.56
N THR A 262 -5.93 -3.94 -15.37
CA THR A 262 -6.91 -3.57 -16.39
C THR A 262 -7.43 -2.17 -16.06
N PRO A 263 -7.69 -1.30 -17.06
CA PRO A 263 -8.37 -0.04 -16.83
C PRO A 263 -9.71 -0.32 -16.12
N LEU A 264 -9.86 0.10 -14.86
CA LEU A 264 -11.13 -0.05 -14.12
C LEU A 264 -12.27 0.72 -14.78
N GLU A 265 -11.96 1.64 -15.70
CA GLU A 265 -12.96 2.23 -16.58
C GLU A 265 -13.82 1.17 -17.27
N ASP A 266 -13.26 0.04 -17.71
CA ASP A 266 -14.04 -1.00 -18.40
C ASP A 266 -14.79 -1.91 -17.41
N MET A 267 -14.31 -2.06 -16.18
CA MET A 267 -15.01 -2.83 -15.15
C MET A 267 -16.23 -2.07 -14.61
N PHE A 268 -16.13 -0.76 -14.41
CA PHE A 268 -17.24 0.04 -13.88
C PHE A 268 -18.21 0.51 -14.98
N LYS A 269 -17.76 0.71 -16.23
CA LYS A 269 -18.67 0.93 -17.38
C LYS A 269 -19.41 -0.35 -17.80
N SER A 270 -18.89 -1.53 -17.47
CA SER A 270 -19.44 -2.82 -17.87
C SER A 270 -19.95 -3.65 -16.68
N LEU A 271 -21.00 -3.16 -16.03
CA LEU A 271 -21.77 -3.97 -15.06
C LEU A 271 -22.30 -5.29 -15.71
N PHE A 272 -22.46 -5.29 -17.04
CA PHE A 272 -22.93 -6.44 -17.82
C PHE A 272 -21.82 -7.44 -18.23
N CYS A 273 -20.52 -7.11 -18.17
CA CYS A 273 -19.43 -8.06 -18.44
C CYS A 273 -18.51 -8.34 -17.25
N LEU A 274 -18.75 -7.73 -16.08
CA LEU A 274 -18.09 -8.07 -14.81
C LEU A 274 -18.03 -9.58 -14.54
N PRO A 275 -19.11 -10.37 -14.78
CA PRO A 275 -19.06 -11.82 -14.66
C PRO A 275 -18.05 -12.46 -15.63
N CYS A 276 -18.00 -12.00 -16.88
CA CYS A 276 -17.08 -12.51 -17.89
C CYS A 276 -15.61 -12.15 -17.57
N LEU A 277 -15.34 -10.93 -17.10
CA LEU A 277 -13.99 -10.49 -16.67
C LEU A 277 -13.51 -11.23 -15.43
N LEU A 278 -14.38 -11.39 -14.43
CA LEU A 278 -14.10 -12.20 -13.24
C LEU A 278 -13.83 -13.66 -13.62
N CYS A 279 -14.57 -14.20 -14.59
CA CYS A 279 -14.38 -15.55 -15.07
C CYS A 279 -13.10 -15.76 -15.90
N LEU A 280 -12.73 -14.80 -16.75
CA LEU A 280 -11.45 -14.82 -17.46
C LEU A 280 -10.28 -14.76 -16.47
N ARG A 281 -10.42 -13.93 -15.44
CA ARG A 281 -9.46 -13.86 -14.33
C ARG A 281 -9.43 -15.14 -13.50
N CYS A 282 -10.58 -15.76 -13.24
CA CYS A 282 -10.73 -17.09 -12.62
C CYS A 282 -9.85 -18.12 -13.32
N MET A 283 -9.93 -18.16 -14.64
CA MET A 283 -9.17 -19.09 -15.47
C MET A 283 -7.67 -18.75 -15.43
N VAL A 284 -7.28 -17.48 -15.55
CA VAL A 284 -5.88 -17.06 -15.46
C VAL A 284 -5.27 -17.38 -14.10
N ASP A 285 -5.97 -17.08 -13.00
CA ASP A 285 -5.49 -17.35 -11.63
C ASP A 285 -5.47 -18.85 -11.31
N THR A 286 -6.38 -19.65 -11.90
CA THR A 286 -6.41 -21.11 -11.70
C THR A 286 -5.32 -21.82 -12.51
N CYS A 287 -4.99 -21.30 -13.69
CA CYS A 287 -4.03 -21.90 -14.61
C CYS A 287 -2.59 -21.37 -14.45
N THR A 288 -2.37 -20.31 -13.65
CA THR A 288 -1.02 -19.82 -13.35
C THR A 288 -0.50 -20.53 -12.09
N PRO A 289 0.62 -21.28 -12.15
CA PRO A 289 1.17 -21.92 -10.97
C PRO A 289 1.59 -20.88 -9.92
N GLU A 290 1.19 -21.08 -8.66
CA GLU A 290 1.53 -20.19 -7.54
C GLU A 290 3.05 -19.99 -7.45
N ALA A 291 3.83 -21.08 -7.61
CA ALA A 291 5.29 -21.04 -7.63
C ALA A 291 5.87 -20.10 -8.71
N THR A 292 5.16 -19.86 -9.82
CA THR A 292 5.57 -18.95 -10.89
C THR A 292 5.24 -17.50 -10.53
N MET A 293 4.09 -17.25 -9.89
CA MET A 293 3.68 -15.90 -9.47
C MET A 293 4.47 -15.39 -8.26
N LEU A 294 4.96 -16.30 -7.41
CA LEU A 294 5.76 -15.96 -6.21
C LEU A 294 7.22 -15.66 -6.55
N LYS A 295 7.69 -16.11 -7.73
CA LYS A 295 9.05 -15.86 -8.21
C LYS A 295 9.20 -14.54 -8.97
N ASP A 296 8.11 -13.85 -9.35
CA ASP A 296 8.23 -12.58 -10.08
C ASP A 296 8.64 -11.45 -9.11
N PRO A 297 9.85 -10.87 -9.25
CA PRO A 297 10.33 -9.81 -8.37
C PRO A 297 9.54 -8.50 -8.52
N ARG A 298 8.78 -8.33 -9.62
CA ARG A 298 7.96 -7.14 -9.89
C ARG A 298 6.61 -7.18 -9.16
N ARG A 299 6.27 -8.29 -8.49
CA ARG A 299 5.02 -8.41 -7.74
C ARG A 299 5.03 -7.48 -6.55
N LEU A 300 3.91 -6.78 -6.36
CA LEU A 300 3.70 -5.90 -5.23
C LEU A 300 2.95 -6.61 -4.09
N TYR A 301 3.30 -6.25 -2.87
CA TYR A 301 2.90 -6.81 -1.59
C TYR A 301 2.47 -5.69 -0.65
N ALA A 302 1.83 -6.07 0.45
CA ALA A 302 1.54 -5.15 1.53
C ALA A 302 2.87 -4.73 2.19
N PRO A 303 3.05 -3.42 2.47
CA PRO A 303 4.32 -2.89 2.95
C PRO A 303 4.52 -3.14 4.44
N GLY A 304 5.76 -3.40 4.85
CA GLY A 304 6.15 -3.39 6.25
C GLY A 304 5.60 -4.52 7.12
N ARG A 305 5.64 -4.32 8.44
CA ARG A 305 5.15 -5.27 9.45
C ARG A 305 3.63 -5.34 9.40
N LEU A 306 3.08 -6.54 9.41
CA LEU A 306 1.64 -6.80 9.30
C LEU A 306 1.03 -7.03 10.68
N TYR A 307 -0.10 -6.37 10.96
CA TYR A 307 -0.98 -6.61 12.10
C TYR A 307 -2.29 -7.13 11.57
N HIS A 308 -2.65 -8.35 11.97
CA HIS A 308 -3.87 -9.01 11.58
C HIS A 308 -4.82 -9.09 12.77
N ILE A 309 -5.95 -8.38 12.66
CA ILE A 309 -7.01 -8.39 13.66
C ILE A 309 -7.94 -9.57 13.37
N VAL A 310 -7.79 -10.64 14.15
CA VAL A 310 -8.52 -11.90 14.02
C VAL A 310 -9.72 -11.87 14.95
N ASN A 311 -10.93 -11.66 14.41
CA ASN A 311 -12.16 -11.65 15.20
C ASN A 311 -13.05 -12.90 15.03
N ARG A 312 -12.59 -13.90 14.25
CA ARG A 312 -13.34 -15.15 13.99
C ARG A 312 -12.43 -16.37 13.78
N LYS A 313 -12.89 -17.54 14.25
CA LYS A 313 -12.24 -18.86 14.00
C LYS A 313 -12.84 -19.54 12.75
N PRO A 314 -12.05 -20.34 12.00
CA PRO A 314 -12.57 -21.12 10.88
C PRO A 314 -13.67 -22.10 11.36
N PHE A 315 -14.71 -22.28 10.54
CA PHE A 315 -15.83 -23.22 10.75
C PHE A 315 -16.76 -23.00 11.95
N ARG A 316 -16.71 -21.84 12.63
CA ARG A 316 -17.69 -21.50 13.69
C ARG A 316 -18.53 -20.27 13.35
N CYS A 317 -19.83 -20.34 13.62
CA CYS A 317 -20.74 -19.20 13.54
C CYS A 317 -20.69 -18.42 14.87
N GLY A 318 -19.99 -17.28 14.88
CA GLY A 318 -19.91 -16.37 16.03
C GLY A 318 -18.78 -15.36 15.90
N ARG A 319 -18.99 -14.14 16.41
CA ARG A 319 -17.91 -13.16 16.62
C ARG A 319 -17.19 -13.52 17.92
N TYR A 320 -15.87 -13.51 17.91
CA TYR A 320 -15.02 -13.75 19.07
C TYR A 320 -14.31 -12.46 19.49
N PRO A 321 -13.81 -12.37 20.73
CA PRO A 321 -12.94 -11.28 21.14
C PRO A 321 -11.80 -11.14 20.12
N PRO A 322 -11.58 -9.95 19.52
CA PRO A 322 -10.55 -9.77 18.51
C PRO A 322 -9.16 -10.02 19.11
N VAL A 323 -8.32 -10.74 18.38
CA VAL A 323 -6.93 -11.01 18.73
C VAL A 323 -6.04 -10.41 17.66
N VAL A 324 -5.08 -9.59 18.07
CA VAL A 324 -4.13 -8.97 17.15
C VAL A 324 -2.88 -9.83 17.04
N ARG A 325 -2.55 -10.23 15.82
CA ARG A 325 -1.34 -11.00 15.51
C ARG A 325 -0.39 -10.19 14.66
N THR A 326 0.91 -10.28 14.90
CA THR A 326 1.92 -9.50 14.20
C THR A 326 3.02 -10.36 13.60
N ALA A 327 3.48 -9.99 12.40
CA ALA A 327 4.63 -10.60 11.74
C ALA A 327 5.24 -9.68 10.69
N VAL A 328 6.52 -9.89 10.38
CA VAL A 328 7.14 -9.36 9.16
C VAL A 328 6.78 -10.28 7.99
N PRO A 329 6.39 -9.75 6.82
CA PRO A 329 6.10 -10.55 5.64
C PRO A 329 7.37 -11.26 5.17
N VAL A 330 7.35 -12.58 5.17
CA VAL A 330 8.39 -13.44 4.60
C VAL A 330 7.67 -14.41 3.66
N ALA A 331 8.29 -14.77 2.53
CA ALA A 331 7.69 -15.57 1.45
C ALA A 331 6.76 -16.69 1.97
N GLY A 332 5.54 -16.74 1.42
CA GLY A 332 4.46 -17.65 1.81
C GLY A 332 3.34 -17.06 2.68
N ARG A 333 3.45 -15.80 3.16
CA ARG A 333 2.51 -15.17 4.11
C ARG A 333 1.70 -14.02 3.48
N PHE A 334 0.35 -14.04 3.58
CA PHE A 334 -0.56 -13.01 3.03
C PHE A 334 -0.47 -12.76 1.51
N GLU A 335 -0.06 -13.81 0.80
CA GLU A 335 0.12 -13.81 -0.65
C GLU A 335 -1.17 -14.12 -1.40
N GLN A 336 -2.14 -14.75 -0.72
CA GLN A 336 -3.42 -15.08 -1.30
C GLN A 336 -4.34 -13.86 -1.29
N ILE A 337 -4.86 -13.54 -2.47
CA ILE A 337 -5.77 -12.41 -2.69
C ILE A 337 -7.13 -12.80 -2.11
N VAL A 338 -7.50 -12.17 -1.01
CA VAL A 338 -8.86 -12.24 -0.50
C VAL A 338 -9.46 -10.84 -0.72
N LEU A 339 -10.41 -10.76 -1.65
CA LEU A 339 -11.07 -9.52 -2.08
C LEU A 339 -12.23 -9.21 -1.13
N SER A 340 -12.18 -8.14 -0.33
CA SER A 340 -13.31 -7.70 0.51
C SER A 340 -14.21 -6.72 -0.25
N CYS A 341 -15.53 -6.93 -0.20
CA CYS A 341 -16.52 -5.98 -0.76
C CYS A 341 -16.56 -4.63 0.00
N ASN A 342 -15.95 -4.55 1.19
CA ASN A 342 -15.80 -3.29 1.92
C ASN A 342 -14.57 -2.48 1.47
N ALA A 343 -13.62 -3.06 0.73
CA ALA A 343 -12.45 -2.33 0.24
C ALA A 343 -12.81 -1.14 -0.68
N THR A 344 -14.05 -1.11 -1.18
CA THR A 344 -14.61 -0.07 -2.07
C THR A 344 -15.56 0.90 -1.36
N SER A 345 -15.72 0.83 -0.03
CA SER A 345 -16.58 1.77 0.71
C SER A 345 -15.74 2.81 1.45
N ASP A 346 -16.00 4.08 1.17
CA ASP A 346 -15.34 5.25 1.77
C ASP A 346 -15.25 5.18 3.31
N HIS A 347 -16.21 4.53 3.99
CA HIS A 347 -16.29 4.48 5.46
C HIS A 347 -15.96 3.10 6.05
N ALA A 348 -15.46 2.14 5.26
CA ALA A 348 -15.15 0.80 5.76
C ALA A 348 -14.12 0.79 6.91
N ILE A 349 -13.26 1.80 6.97
CA ILE A 349 -12.30 2.02 8.06
C ILE A 349 -12.98 2.08 9.44
N ILE A 350 -14.26 2.45 9.54
CA ILE A 350 -14.99 2.45 10.83
C ILE A 350 -15.06 1.05 11.46
N TRP A 351 -15.08 -0.01 10.66
CA TRP A 351 -15.05 -1.38 11.17
C TRP A 351 -13.67 -1.74 11.71
N ILE A 352 -12.61 -1.27 11.04
CA ILE A 352 -11.24 -1.45 11.49
C ILE A 352 -11.00 -0.66 12.77
N GLU A 353 -11.49 0.57 12.86
CA GLU A 353 -11.46 1.40 14.06
C GLU A 353 -12.14 0.69 15.23
N ARG A 354 -13.40 0.24 15.06
CA ARG A 354 -14.15 -0.43 16.13
C ARG A 354 -13.48 -1.72 16.61
N GLU A 355 -13.05 -2.57 15.68
CA GLU A 355 -12.45 -3.86 16.04
C GLU A 355 -11.03 -3.69 16.60
N SER A 356 -10.27 -2.69 16.13
CA SER A 356 -8.96 -2.34 16.72
C SER A 356 -9.10 -1.72 18.10
N GLN A 357 -10.05 -0.81 18.33
CA GLN A 357 -10.32 -0.25 19.66
C GLN A 357 -10.72 -1.35 20.64
N ARG A 358 -11.65 -2.23 20.22
CA ARG A 358 -12.09 -3.34 21.05
C ARG A 358 -10.96 -4.33 21.36
N ALA A 359 -10.04 -4.56 20.42
CA ALA A 359 -8.86 -5.38 20.66
C ALA A 359 -7.91 -4.72 21.66
N LEU A 360 -7.66 -3.41 21.51
CA LEU A 360 -6.82 -2.64 22.43
C LEU A 360 -7.39 -2.64 23.85
N ASP A 361 -8.70 -2.45 24.01
CA ASP A 361 -9.38 -2.47 25.32
C ASP A 361 -9.20 -3.83 26.01
N LEU A 362 -9.34 -4.93 25.26
CA LEU A 362 -9.14 -6.28 25.78
C LEU A 362 -7.68 -6.56 26.15
N MET A 363 -6.72 -6.03 25.39
CA MET A 363 -5.30 -6.13 25.71
C MET A 363 -4.99 -5.39 27.02
N LEU A 364 -5.52 -4.18 27.19
CA LEU A 364 -5.38 -3.39 28.42
C LEU A 364 -6.07 -4.06 29.63
N GLU A 365 -7.26 -4.63 29.45
CA GLU A 365 -7.97 -5.35 30.50
C GLU A 365 -7.19 -6.60 30.94
N LYS A 366 -6.60 -7.33 29.99
CA LYS A 366 -5.76 -8.49 30.27
C LYS A 366 -4.50 -8.09 31.05
N ASP A 367 -3.88 -6.97 30.71
CA ASP A 367 -2.71 -6.46 31.44
C ASP A 367 -3.08 -6.04 32.87
N ARG A 368 -4.26 -5.42 33.07
CA ARG A 368 -4.78 -5.04 34.39
C ARG A 368 -5.15 -6.26 35.25
N THR A 369 -5.85 -7.25 34.68
CA THR A 369 -6.30 -8.44 35.41
C THR A 369 -5.15 -9.35 35.83
N MET A 370 -4.04 -9.35 35.09
CA MET A 370 -2.83 -10.07 35.48
C MET A 370 -1.99 -9.31 36.53
N GLU A 371 -2.42 -8.11 36.98
CA GLU A 371 -1.71 -7.23 37.92
C GLU A 371 -0.21 -7.06 37.59
N ILE A 372 0.14 -7.05 36.30
CA ILE A 372 1.55 -7.02 35.88
C ILE A 372 2.15 -5.67 36.31
N PRO A 373 3.15 -5.65 37.22
CA PRO A 373 3.83 -4.43 37.62
C PRO A 373 4.38 -3.69 36.40
N GLU A 374 4.41 -2.35 36.45
CA GLU A 374 4.91 -1.54 35.32
C GLU A 374 6.32 -1.94 34.89
N GLU A 375 7.21 -2.25 35.84
CA GLU A 375 8.56 -2.74 35.54
C GLU A 375 8.54 -4.04 34.72
N GLN A 376 7.66 -4.99 35.04
CA GLN A 376 7.53 -6.24 34.28
C GLN A 376 6.90 -6.01 32.89
N ARG A 377 6.08 -4.97 32.73
CA ARG A 377 5.55 -4.57 31.43
C ARG A 377 6.65 -4.00 30.55
N ILE A 378 7.50 -3.14 31.11
CA ILE A 378 8.67 -2.58 30.44
C ILE A 378 9.63 -3.70 30.02
N ASP A 379 9.97 -4.61 30.93
CA ASP A 379 10.84 -5.77 30.63
C ASP A 379 10.26 -6.66 29.52
N ARG A 380 8.95 -6.93 29.57
CA ARG A 380 8.27 -7.69 28.52
C ARG A 380 8.31 -6.94 27.20
N HIS A 381 8.04 -5.64 27.18
CA HIS A 381 8.09 -4.81 25.99
C HIS A 381 9.51 -4.79 25.38
N GLU A 382 10.54 -4.67 26.21
CA GLU A 382 11.94 -4.75 25.77
C GLU A 382 12.28 -6.13 25.18
N SER A 383 11.80 -7.20 25.82
CA SER A 383 12.00 -8.57 25.31
C SER A 383 11.33 -8.79 23.95
N LEU A 384 10.09 -8.33 23.78
CA LEU A 384 9.35 -8.40 22.52
C LEU A 384 10.00 -7.54 21.45
N THR A 385 10.48 -6.35 21.81
CA THR A 385 11.23 -5.47 20.91
C THR A 385 12.52 -6.14 20.43
N ARG A 386 13.22 -6.86 21.31
CA ARG A 386 14.41 -7.64 20.95
C ARG A 386 14.05 -8.79 20.00
N GLU A 387 13.02 -9.56 20.31
CA GLU A 387 12.53 -10.63 19.42
C GLU A 387 12.11 -10.09 18.05
N HIS A 388 11.40 -8.96 18.03
CA HIS A 388 10.98 -8.28 16.81
C HIS A 388 12.18 -7.83 15.98
N LYS A 389 13.24 -7.33 16.62
CA LYS A 389 14.48 -6.96 15.96
C LYS A 389 15.23 -8.17 15.40
N GLU A 390 15.26 -9.28 16.13
CA GLU A 390 15.85 -10.54 15.67
C GLU A 390 15.08 -11.10 14.45
N GLN A 391 13.75 -11.14 14.52
CA GLN A 391 12.88 -11.52 13.40
C GLN A 391 13.07 -10.61 12.19
N TYR A 392 13.14 -9.30 12.40
CA TYR A 392 13.39 -8.32 11.36
C TYR A 392 14.75 -8.53 10.70
N ASN A 393 15.82 -8.75 11.49
CA ASN A 393 17.15 -9.04 10.97
C ASN A 393 17.19 -10.35 10.18
N ALA A 394 16.47 -11.38 10.61
CA ALA A 394 16.35 -12.64 9.88
C ALA A 394 15.61 -12.45 8.54
N ALA A 395 14.50 -11.71 8.56
CA ALA A 395 13.76 -11.36 7.36
C ALA A 395 14.61 -10.53 6.38
N LEU A 396 15.38 -9.55 6.88
CA LEU A 396 16.31 -8.76 6.06
C LEU A 396 17.36 -9.64 5.38
N LYS A 397 18.00 -10.57 6.11
CA LYS A 397 18.97 -11.52 5.52
C LYS A 397 18.35 -12.33 4.38
N GLN A 398 17.10 -12.77 4.56
CA GLN A 398 16.37 -13.48 3.52
C GLN A 398 16.00 -12.55 2.33
N ALA A 399 15.63 -11.30 2.60
CA ALA A 399 15.32 -10.30 1.58
C ALA A 399 16.53 -9.90 0.72
N VAL A 400 17.76 -9.93 1.27
CA VAL A 400 18.99 -9.74 0.48
C VAL A 400 19.12 -10.83 -0.59
N THR A 401 18.69 -12.06 -0.29
CA THR A 401 18.68 -13.16 -1.28
C THR A 401 17.62 -12.94 -2.37
N LEU A 402 16.61 -12.11 -2.08
CA LEU A 402 15.55 -11.69 -3.00
C LEU A 402 15.87 -10.36 -3.71
N ALA A 403 17.08 -9.83 -3.55
CA ALA A 403 17.50 -8.59 -4.20
C ALA A 403 17.39 -8.74 -5.72
N ILE A 404 16.78 -7.75 -6.35
CA ILE A 404 16.46 -7.77 -7.77
C ILE A 404 17.72 -7.28 -8.51
N PRO A 405 18.37 -8.12 -9.35
CA PRO A 405 19.48 -7.67 -10.16
C PRO A 405 19.04 -6.55 -11.11
N ASP A 406 19.92 -5.57 -11.36
CA ASP A 406 19.58 -4.42 -12.20
C ASP A 406 19.21 -4.80 -13.65
N ALA A 407 19.61 -6.00 -14.09
CA ALA A 407 19.32 -6.57 -15.40
C ALA A 407 18.12 -7.53 -15.36
N TYR A 408 16.90 -7.01 -15.33
CA TYR A 408 15.75 -7.73 -15.87
C TYR A 408 15.28 -7.05 -17.15
N SER A 409 15.70 -7.60 -18.29
CA SER A 409 15.00 -7.40 -19.56
C SER A 409 13.55 -7.86 -19.37
N PRO A 410 12.55 -7.11 -19.89
CA PRO A 410 11.14 -7.46 -19.67
C PRO A 410 10.87 -8.87 -20.18
N SER A 411 10.57 -9.80 -19.27
CA SER A 411 10.03 -11.10 -19.66
C SER A 411 8.61 -10.89 -20.20
N PRO A 412 8.22 -11.60 -21.29
CA PRO A 412 6.97 -11.36 -22.02
C PRO A 412 5.75 -11.98 -21.33
N TYR A 413 5.68 -11.93 -19.99
CA TYR A 413 4.46 -12.25 -19.27
C TYR A 413 3.69 -10.95 -19.01
N GLY A 414 2.93 -10.57 -20.02
CA GLY A 414 2.00 -9.46 -20.07
C GLY A 414 1.20 -9.63 -21.36
N THR A 415 -0.10 -9.88 -21.24
CA THR A 415 -0.96 -10.12 -22.39
C THR A 415 -0.96 -8.90 -23.30
N PHE A 416 -0.72 -9.16 -24.60
CA PHE A 416 -0.65 -8.27 -25.76
C PHE A 416 0.74 -7.73 -26.12
N THR A 417 1.49 -8.52 -26.90
CA THR A 417 2.34 -8.00 -27.97
C THR A 417 2.17 -8.85 -29.22
N LYS A 418 1.60 -8.26 -30.28
CA LYS A 418 2.30 -7.94 -31.56
C LYS A 418 1.29 -7.65 -32.67
N GLN A 419 1.43 -6.49 -33.28
CA GLN A 419 1.65 -6.39 -34.72
C GLN A 419 2.43 -5.09 -35.01
N ASP A 420 3.71 -5.23 -35.32
CA ASP A 420 4.50 -4.18 -35.96
C ASP A 420 4.18 -4.22 -37.46
N SER A 421 3.96 -3.07 -38.11
CA SER A 421 4.84 -2.51 -39.15
C SER A 421 4.13 -1.58 -40.17
N GLU A 422 4.83 -0.48 -40.47
CA GLU A 422 4.85 0.33 -41.72
C GLU A 422 4.04 1.64 -41.81
N TRP A 423 4.66 2.59 -42.54
CA TRP A 423 4.39 4.02 -42.76
C TRP A 423 4.78 4.97 -41.59
N GLU A 424 5.70 5.93 -41.69
CA GLU A 424 6.57 6.45 -42.76
C GLU A 424 7.76 7.17 -42.08
N LYS A 425 8.99 6.98 -42.57
CA LYS A 425 10.12 7.89 -42.30
C LYS A 425 10.09 9.01 -43.36
N PRO A 426 10.35 10.28 -43.00
CA PRO A 426 10.34 11.38 -43.96
C PRO A 426 11.65 11.40 -44.80
N PRO A 427 11.60 11.85 -46.07
CA PRO A 427 12.79 11.93 -46.92
C PRO A 427 13.57 13.26 -46.73
N PRO A 428 14.85 13.33 -47.18
CA PRO A 428 15.73 14.46 -46.90
C PRO A 428 15.64 15.60 -47.95
N HIS A 429 15.83 16.82 -47.42
CA HIS A 429 16.10 18.14 -48.02
C HIS A 429 16.27 18.32 -49.54
N ARG A 430 15.64 19.38 -50.10
CA ARG A 430 16.33 20.47 -50.84
C ARG A 430 15.46 21.72 -51.11
N PHE A 431 15.92 22.84 -50.54
CA PHE A 431 15.97 24.24 -51.02
C PHE A 431 14.91 24.83 -51.97
N SER A 432 14.17 25.85 -51.50
CA SER A 432 14.15 27.26 -51.97
C SER A 432 13.02 27.99 -51.21
N GLY A 433 13.05 29.24 -50.78
CA GLY A 433 14.03 30.32 -50.67
C GLY A 433 13.29 31.57 -50.14
N LYS A 434 13.95 32.36 -49.26
CA LYS A 434 13.67 33.78 -48.88
C LYS A 434 12.31 34.09 -48.21
N ALA A 435 12.18 34.93 -47.17
CA ALA A 435 13.06 35.82 -46.42
C ALA A 435 12.36 36.24 -45.09
N GLU A 436 13.17 36.70 -44.11
CA GLU A 436 12.86 37.68 -43.03
C GLU A 436 11.74 37.34 -42.00
N ALA A 437 11.81 37.64 -40.70
CA ALA A 437 12.83 38.08 -39.75
C ALA A 437 12.22 37.89 -38.34
N GLU A 438 13.07 38.02 -37.33
CA GLU A 438 12.78 38.26 -35.90
C GLU A 438 12.50 37.09 -34.95
N ALA A 439 13.29 37.13 -33.88
CA ALA A 439 13.39 36.19 -32.80
C ALA A 439 12.69 36.73 -31.55
N SER A 440 12.09 35.84 -30.73
CA SER A 440 12.07 36.03 -29.27
C SER A 440 11.93 34.71 -28.51
N SER A 441 12.92 34.51 -27.63
CA SER A 441 13.01 33.74 -26.37
C SER A 441 12.05 32.59 -26.06
N MET A 442 12.63 31.42 -25.71
CA MET A 442 12.46 30.81 -24.37
C MET A 442 13.54 29.75 -24.13
N GLY A 443 14.57 30.07 -23.35
CA GLY A 443 15.59 29.13 -22.87
C GLY A 443 15.86 29.38 -21.40
N SER A 444 15.55 28.40 -20.53
CA SER A 444 16.06 28.39 -19.15
C SER A 444 16.02 27.00 -18.47
N SER A 445 15.07 26.13 -18.78
CA SER A 445 14.91 24.87 -18.02
C SER A 445 15.94 23.76 -18.31
N LYS A 446 16.60 23.77 -19.48
CA LYS A 446 17.44 22.64 -19.91
C LYS A 446 18.83 22.57 -19.24
N LYS A 447 19.34 23.67 -18.67
CA LYS A 447 20.70 23.73 -18.10
C LYS A 447 20.84 23.13 -16.70
N SER A 448 19.72 22.82 -16.02
CA SER A 448 19.74 22.22 -14.68
C SER A 448 20.00 20.71 -14.71
N TRP A 449 19.54 20.04 -15.77
CA TRP A 449 19.63 18.58 -15.89
C TRP A 449 21.03 18.09 -16.30
N ASP A 450 21.71 18.81 -17.18
CA ASP A 450 23.06 18.41 -17.65
C ASP A 450 24.11 18.53 -16.52
N ARG A 451 23.95 19.48 -15.59
CA ARG A 451 24.80 19.62 -14.40
C ARG A 451 24.62 18.51 -13.35
N LEU A 452 23.48 17.82 -13.37
CA LEU A 452 23.17 16.74 -12.42
C LEU A 452 23.71 15.40 -12.94
N ILE A 453 23.76 15.23 -14.27
CA ILE A 453 24.32 14.05 -14.94
C ILE A 453 25.86 14.02 -14.86
N GLU A 454 26.53 15.18 -14.87
CA GLU A 454 28.00 15.25 -14.71
C GLU A 454 28.50 14.95 -13.27
N ARG A 455 27.64 15.04 -12.24
CA ARG A 455 28.01 14.70 -10.85
C ARG A 455 27.83 13.22 -10.49
N LEU A 456 27.09 12.47 -11.30
CA LEU A 456 26.78 11.05 -11.03
C LEU A 456 27.71 10.08 -11.78
N PHE A 457 28.57 10.58 -12.66
CA PHE A 457 29.61 9.80 -13.33
C PHE A 457 30.98 10.46 -13.16
N VAL A 458 31.59 10.28 -11.98
CA VAL A 458 33.05 10.34 -11.89
C VAL A 458 33.57 9.03 -12.46
N LYS A 459 34.21 9.14 -13.62
CA LYS A 459 35.11 8.12 -14.16
C LYS A 459 36.25 7.90 -13.15
N ASP A 460 36.38 6.66 -12.68
CA ASP A 460 37.70 6.10 -12.44
C ASP A 460 38.43 6.04 -13.79
N ASP A 461 39.59 6.68 -13.87
CA ASP A 461 40.84 6.08 -14.36
C ASP A 461 41.92 7.15 -14.58
N ASP A 462 43.04 6.97 -13.87
CA ASP A 462 44.43 7.02 -14.34
C ASP A 462 45.37 7.39 -13.17
N SER A 463 46.57 6.87 -12.96
CA SER A 463 47.29 5.62 -13.26
C SER A 463 48.70 5.81 -12.67
N ASP A 464 49.30 4.73 -12.16
CA ASP A 464 50.72 4.46 -11.86
C ASP A 464 51.78 5.60 -11.80
N GLN A 465 52.52 5.67 -10.67
CA GLN A 465 54.00 5.70 -10.70
C GLN A 465 54.69 5.27 -9.39
N MET A 466 55.35 4.10 -9.46
CA MET A 466 56.64 3.64 -8.90
C MET A 466 57.30 4.22 -7.61
N MET A 467 57.66 3.28 -6.72
CA MET A 467 58.99 2.98 -6.11
C MET A 467 59.69 3.95 -5.12
N LEU A 468 60.28 3.31 -4.09
CA LEU A 468 61.35 3.75 -3.13
C LEU A 468 60.84 4.67 -2.00
N GLU A 469 61.05 4.44 -0.70
CA GLU A 469 62.02 3.66 0.11
C GLU A 469 61.36 2.95 1.30
#